data_AF-A0A7W7H444-F1
#
_entry.id   AF-A0A7W7H444-F1
#
_cell.length_a   1.000
_cell.length_b   1.000
_cell.length_c   1.000
_cell.angle_alpha   90.00
_cell.angle_beta   90.00
_cell.angle_gamma   90.00
#
_symmetry.space_group_name_H-M   'P 1'
#
loop_
_entity.id
_entity.type
_entity.pdbx_description
1 polymer ?
#
loop_
_entity_poly.entity_id
_entity_poly.type
_entity_poly.pdbx_seq_one_letter_code
_entity_poly.pdbx_strand_id
1 'polypeptide(L)'
;MTFDPSEMREIEFRRPPLGKRGYAEDEVNAFLLRAHEEFVRLIEENREMRQRLYRDDLTAEIDRLSAEQATAEQRAAGIRAELDRLRGETAQEPALINDRFVAMARRTGDEYVRDAREEAEKLLTNTVERAERLLSEASLRASTIDSDARHRHAREINSLTGQRAAAIREINELDEYARAYRDRLSQLMTARLTELLEP
;
A
#
# COMPACT_ATOMS: atom_id res chain seq x y z
N MET A 1 -4.65 9.63 -4.10
CA MET A 1 -5.34 10.88 -3.73
C MET A 1 -4.55 11.44 -2.57
N THR A 2 -3.78 12.51 -2.79
CA THR A 2 -2.88 13.07 -1.77
C THR A 2 -3.67 14.15 -1.06
N PHE A 3 -4.03 13.90 0.20
CA PHE A 3 -4.67 14.91 1.03
C PHE A 3 -3.56 15.84 1.53
N ASP A 4 -3.60 17.12 1.17
CA ASP A 4 -2.64 18.09 1.70
C ASP A 4 -3.04 18.42 3.15
N PRO A 5 -2.14 18.32 4.15
CA PRO A 5 -2.44 18.74 5.52
C PRO A 5 -3.03 20.16 5.60
N SER A 6 -2.68 21.04 4.66
CA SER A 6 -3.22 22.39 4.57
C SER A 6 -4.73 22.38 4.28
N GLU A 7 -5.21 21.47 3.43
CA GLU A 7 -6.64 21.31 3.11
C GLU A 7 -7.45 20.94 4.37
N MET A 8 -6.88 20.19 5.32
CA MET A 8 -7.58 19.86 6.58
C MET A 8 -7.91 21.09 7.43
N ARG A 9 -7.13 22.16 7.32
CA ARG A 9 -7.38 23.42 8.03
C ARG A 9 -8.45 24.28 7.36
N GLU A 10 -8.74 24.02 6.09
CA GLU A 10 -9.70 24.76 5.27
C GLU A 10 -11.08 24.08 5.21
N ILE A 11 -11.22 22.88 5.77
CA ILE A 11 -12.50 22.16 5.80
C ILE A 11 -13.45 22.82 6.78
N GLU A 12 -14.53 23.40 6.25
CA GLU A 12 -15.68 23.84 7.04
C GLU A 12 -16.80 22.81 7.04
N PHE A 13 -17.20 22.39 8.24
CA PHE A 13 -18.36 21.50 8.42
C PHE A 13 -19.66 22.32 8.48
N ARG A 14 -20.66 21.92 7.69
CA ARG A 14 -22.00 22.54 7.74
C ARG A 14 -22.66 22.27 9.09
N ARG A 15 -23.25 23.31 9.69
CA ARG A 15 -24.01 23.15 10.94
C ARG A 15 -25.20 22.21 10.73
N PRO A 16 -25.53 21.36 11.73
CA PRO A 16 -26.67 20.46 11.64
C PRO A 16 -27.97 21.26 11.40
N PRO A 17 -28.90 20.75 10.57
CA PRO A 17 -30.22 21.36 10.44
C PRO A 17 -30.94 21.36 11.80
N LEU A 18 -31.76 22.39 12.03
CA LEU A 18 -32.47 22.61 13.31
C LEU A 18 -33.14 21.32 13.81
N GLY A 19 -32.87 20.96 15.07
CA GLY A 19 -33.44 19.77 15.73
C GLY A 19 -32.61 18.48 15.62
N LYS A 20 -31.48 18.49 14.91
CA LYS A 20 -30.55 17.35 14.86
C LYS A 20 -29.30 17.61 15.71
N ARG A 21 -28.87 16.60 16.47
CA ARG A 21 -27.64 16.67 17.27
C ARG A 21 -26.43 16.50 16.35
N GLY A 22 -25.45 17.39 16.46
CA GLY A 22 -24.14 17.30 15.81
C GLY A 22 -23.03 17.10 16.83
N TYR A 23 -21.80 16.92 16.33
CA TYR A 23 -20.60 16.93 17.16
C TYR A 23 -20.33 18.33 17.73
N ALA A 24 -19.71 18.41 18.90
CA ALA A 24 -19.29 19.66 19.48
C ALA A 24 -18.15 20.25 18.64
N GLU A 25 -18.30 21.50 18.20
CA GLU A 25 -17.36 22.19 17.33
C GLU A 25 -15.94 22.23 17.94
N ASP A 26 -15.85 22.51 19.24
CA ASP A 26 -14.57 22.57 19.96
C ASP A 26 -13.85 21.22 20.03
N GLU A 27 -14.59 20.12 20.23
CA GLU A 27 -14.02 18.76 20.27
C GLU A 27 -13.53 18.32 18.88
N VAL A 28 -14.30 18.66 17.84
CA VAL A 28 -13.93 18.39 16.45
C VAL A 28 -12.71 19.21 16.06
N ASN A 29 -12.65 20.49 16.40
CA ASN A 29 -11.50 21.36 16.14
C ASN A 29 -10.24 20.85 16.84
N ALA A 30 -10.33 20.47 18.12
CA ALA A 30 -9.20 19.91 18.87
C ALA A 30 -8.72 18.56 18.31
N PHE A 31 -9.62 17.76 17.74
CA PHE A 31 -9.26 16.53 17.05
C PHE A 31 -8.56 16.81 15.72
N LEU A 32 -9.09 17.73 14.91
CA LEU A 32 -8.51 18.09 13.61
C LEU A 32 -7.13 18.72 13.73
N LEU A 33 -6.88 19.51 14.77
CA LEU A 33 -5.55 20.06 15.06
C LEU A 33 -4.53 18.96 15.34
N ARG A 34 -4.86 18.00 16.22
CA ARG A 34 -3.98 16.85 16.52
C ARG A 34 -3.77 15.96 15.29
N ALA A 35 -4.82 15.74 14.52
CA ALA A 35 -4.73 14.98 13.28
C ALA A 35 -3.78 15.68 12.29
N HIS A 36 -3.91 17.00 12.11
CA HIS A 36 -3.04 17.79 11.24
C HIS A 36 -1.57 17.71 11.65
N GLU A 37 -1.27 17.89 12.94
CA GLU A 37 0.10 17.78 13.47
C GLU A 37 0.73 16.41 13.18
N GLU A 38 -0.02 15.33 13.41
CA GLU A 38 0.43 13.98 13.12
C GLU A 38 0.59 13.73 11.61
N PHE A 39 -0.29 14.27 10.77
CA PHE A 39 -0.16 14.15 9.31
C PHE A 39 1.09 14.86 8.79
N VAL A 40 1.39 16.06 9.30
CA VAL A 40 2.62 16.78 8.97
C VAL A 40 3.84 15.94 9.38
N ARG A 41 3.86 15.44 10.62
CA ARG A 41 4.94 14.57 11.12
C ARG A 41 5.14 13.34 10.24
N LEU A 42 4.05 12.63 9.90
CA LEU A 42 4.11 11.43 9.06
C LEU A 42 4.59 11.74 7.64
N ILE A 43 4.23 12.88 7.06
CA ILE A 43 4.69 13.27 5.72
C ILE A 43 6.19 13.58 5.75
N GLU A 44 6.67 14.30 6.76
CA GLU A 44 8.09 14.58 6.95
C GLU A 44 8.88 13.29 7.14
N GLU A 45 8.40 12.41 8.03
CA GLU A 45 9.03 11.11 8.30
C GLU A 45 9.05 10.22 7.04
N ASN A 46 7.96 10.17 6.27
CA ASN A 46 7.92 9.43 5.01
C ASN A 46 8.87 10.02 3.97
N ARG A 47 8.97 11.35 3.89
CA ARG A 47 9.90 12.04 3.00
C ARG A 47 11.35 11.71 3.37
N GLU A 48 11.69 11.74 4.65
CA GLU A 48 13.03 11.36 5.13
C GLU A 48 13.34 9.88 4.87
N MET A 49 12.38 8.98 5.08
CA MET A 49 12.54 7.56 4.77
C MET A 49 12.80 7.35 3.27
N ARG A 50 12.03 8.02 2.41
CA ARG A 50 12.24 7.97 0.95
C ARG A 50 13.59 8.52 0.53
N GLN A 51 14.04 9.62 1.16
CA GLN A 51 15.37 10.18 0.89
C GLN A 51 16.49 9.24 1.33
N ARG A 52 16.33 8.58 2.48
CA ARG A 52 17.29 7.57 2.96
C ARG A 52 17.38 6.38 2.00
N LEU A 53 16.24 5.80 1.61
CA LEU A 53 16.20 4.71 0.65
C LEU A 53 16.84 5.09 -0.68
N TYR A 54 16.51 6.27 -1.22
CA TYR A 54 17.12 6.76 -2.46
C TYR A 54 18.65 6.93 -2.35
N ARG A 55 19.13 7.40 -1.20
CA ARG A 55 20.57 7.54 -0.94
C ARG A 55 21.26 6.18 -0.83
N ASP A 56 20.65 5.24 -0.13
CA ASP A 56 21.20 3.90 0.06
C ASP A 56 21.25 3.14 -1.27
N ASP A 57 20.20 3.25 -2.09
CA ASP A 57 20.14 2.70 -3.45
C ASP A 57 21.24 3.29 -4.33
N LEU A 58 21.43 4.62 -4.31
CA LEU A 58 22.50 5.29 -5.07
C LEU A 58 23.89 4.86 -4.62
N THR A 59 24.07 4.64 -3.31
CA THR A 59 25.35 4.17 -2.75
C THR A 59 25.64 2.75 -3.21
N ALA A 60 24.65 1.86 -3.16
CA ALA A 60 24.78 0.49 -3.66
C ALA A 60 25.07 0.44 -5.17
N GLU A 61 24.47 1.34 -5.95
CA GLU A 61 24.73 1.46 -7.39
C GLU A 61 26.16 1.93 -7.67
N ILE A 62 26.67 2.93 -6.93
CA ILE A 62 28.06 3.39 -7.02
C ILE A 62 29.04 2.26 -6.66
N ASP A 63 28.77 1.52 -5.59
CA ASP A 63 29.61 0.39 -5.17
C ASP A 63 29.64 -0.70 -6.23
N ARG A 64 28.49 -1.01 -6.84
CA ARG A 64 28.41 -1.96 -7.96
C ARG A 64 29.21 -1.49 -9.17
N LEU A 65 29.02 -0.25 -9.61
CA LEU A 65 29.71 0.31 -10.78
C LEU A 65 31.23 0.38 -10.55
N SER A 66 31.66 0.74 -9.33
CA SER A 66 33.08 0.76 -8.99
C SER A 66 33.70 -0.65 -9.00
N ALA A 67 32.98 -1.66 -8.52
CA ALA A 67 33.42 -3.06 -8.59
C ALA A 67 33.50 -3.56 -10.03
N GLU A 68 32.51 -3.24 -10.87
CA GLU A 68 32.52 -3.56 -12.30
C GLU A 68 33.70 -2.89 -13.02
N GLN A 69 33.96 -1.60 -12.75
CA GLN A 69 35.13 -0.87 -13.28
C GLN A 69 36.44 -1.53 -12.85
N ALA A 70 36.61 -1.86 -11.57
CA ALA A 70 37.82 -2.51 -11.07
C ALA A 70 38.08 -3.85 -11.78
N THR A 71 37.04 -4.66 -12.01
CA THR A 71 37.19 -5.92 -12.77
C THR A 71 37.53 -5.70 -14.24
N ALA A 72 36.96 -4.67 -14.88
CA ALA A 72 37.27 -4.32 -16.26
C ALA A 72 38.71 -3.82 -16.42
N GLU A 73 39.19 -3.00 -15.48
CA GLU A 73 40.57 -2.51 -15.45
C GLU A 73 41.57 -3.65 -15.24
N GLN A 74 41.29 -4.59 -14.34
CA GLN A 74 42.13 -5.78 -14.15
C GLN A 74 42.21 -6.65 -15.42
N ARG A 75 41.08 -6.86 -16.10
CA ARG A 75 41.06 -7.58 -17.39
C ARG A 75 41.85 -6.83 -18.46
N ALA A 76 41.67 -5.51 -18.57
CA ALA A 76 42.41 -4.69 -19.53
C ALA A 76 43.91 -4.68 -19.26
N ALA A 77 44.33 -4.64 -17.99
CA ALA A 77 45.73 -4.76 -17.59
C ALA A 77 46.31 -6.14 -17.92
N GLY A 78 45.55 -7.22 -17.68
CA GLY A 78 45.94 -8.58 -18.04
C GLY A 78 46.14 -8.74 -19.55
N ILE A 79 45.18 -8.27 -20.35
CA ILE A 79 45.26 -8.30 -21.82
C ILE A 79 46.45 -7.48 -22.33
N ARG A 80 46.71 -6.30 -21.74
CA ARG A 80 47.88 -5.48 -22.12
C ARG A 80 49.20 -6.20 -21.81
N ALA A 81 49.33 -6.78 -20.62
CA ALA A 81 50.53 -7.54 -20.25
C ALA A 81 50.73 -8.78 -21.13
N GLU A 82 49.65 -9.46 -21.51
CA GLU A 82 49.69 -10.61 -22.41
C GLU A 82 50.05 -10.21 -23.85
N LEU A 83 49.50 -9.10 -24.36
CA LEU A 83 49.87 -8.53 -25.66
C LEU A 83 51.34 -8.09 -25.70
N ASP A 84 51.85 -7.50 -24.63
CA ASP A 84 53.26 -7.06 -24.55
C ASP A 84 54.22 -8.27 -24.51
N ARG A 85 53.84 -9.36 -23.81
CA ARG A 85 54.59 -10.62 -23.84
C ARG A 85 54.56 -11.26 -25.23
N LEU A 86 53.39 -11.38 -25.84
CA LEU A 86 53.24 -11.94 -27.19
C LEU A 86 54.00 -11.10 -28.22
N ARG A 87 54.03 -9.77 -28.11
CA ARG A 87 54.84 -8.88 -28.96
C ARG A 87 56.35 -9.07 -28.76
N GLY A 88 56.79 -9.33 -27.53
CA GLY A 88 58.17 -9.68 -27.24
C GLY A 88 58.58 -11.04 -27.82
N GLU A 89 57.65 -11.99 -27.85
CA GLU A 89 57.86 -13.34 -28.39
C GLU A 89 57.71 -13.43 -29.92
N THR A 90 56.92 -12.54 -30.54
CA THR A 90 56.63 -12.53 -31.99
C THR A 90 57.53 -11.59 -32.81
N ALA A 91 58.67 -11.15 -32.26
CA ALA A 91 59.67 -10.34 -32.98
C ALA A 91 60.32 -11.03 -34.21
N GLN A 92 59.96 -12.29 -34.52
CA GLN A 92 60.19 -12.94 -35.82
C GLN A 92 58.92 -13.71 -36.22
N GLU A 93 58.27 -13.27 -37.29
CA GLU A 93 56.95 -13.72 -37.76
C GLU A 93 56.97 -15.12 -38.45
N PRO A 94 55.82 -15.82 -38.56
CA PRO A 94 54.96 -15.61 -39.74
C PRO A 94 53.46 -15.49 -39.43
N ALA A 95 52.80 -14.62 -40.21
CA ALA A 95 51.38 -14.25 -40.17
C ALA A 95 50.33 -15.38 -40.07
N LEU A 96 50.66 -16.63 -40.41
CA LEU A 96 49.74 -17.79 -40.33
C LEU A 96 49.37 -18.21 -38.89
N ILE A 97 50.23 -17.95 -37.91
CA ILE A 97 49.96 -18.27 -36.50
C ILE A 97 49.02 -17.23 -35.88
N ASN A 98 49.14 -15.96 -36.30
CA ASN A 98 48.27 -14.87 -35.85
C ASN A 98 46.82 -15.10 -36.28
N ASP A 99 46.57 -15.51 -37.52
CA ASP A 99 45.21 -15.80 -38.01
C ASP A 99 44.55 -16.96 -37.25
N ARG A 100 45.29 -18.01 -36.89
CA ARG A 100 44.76 -19.13 -36.09
C ARG A 100 44.46 -18.73 -34.65
N PHE A 101 45.32 -17.92 -34.05
CA PHE A 101 45.12 -17.40 -32.70
C PHE A 101 43.92 -16.44 -32.66
N VAL A 102 43.81 -15.54 -33.63
CA VAL A 102 42.64 -14.64 -33.79
C VAL A 102 41.36 -15.45 -34.05
N ALA A 103 41.41 -16.50 -34.85
CA ALA A 103 40.26 -17.38 -35.08
C ALA A 103 39.86 -18.15 -33.81
N MET A 104 40.82 -18.62 -33.02
CA MET A 104 40.56 -19.27 -31.73
C MET A 104 39.97 -18.28 -30.72
N ALA A 105 40.54 -17.08 -30.60
CA ALA A 105 40.04 -16.03 -29.72
C ALA A 105 38.63 -15.54 -30.11
N ARG A 106 38.34 -15.45 -31.42
CA ARG A 106 36.98 -15.16 -31.90
C ARG A 106 36.01 -16.27 -31.53
N ARG A 107 36.40 -17.53 -31.77
CA ARG A 107 35.56 -18.68 -31.44
C ARG A 107 35.26 -18.77 -29.95
N THR A 108 36.26 -18.60 -29.09
CA THR A 108 36.03 -18.61 -27.64
C THR A 108 35.18 -17.41 -27.20
N GLY A 109 35.41 -16.23 -27.78
CA GLY A 109 34.55 -15.06 -27.57
C GLY A 109 33.09 -15.30 -27.97
N ASP A 110 32.87 -15.91 -29.14
CA ASP A 110 31.54 -16.25 -29.65
C ASP A 110 30.86 -17.32 -28.76
N GLU A 111 31.62 -18.31 -28.29
CA GLU A 111 31.14 -19.33 -27.34
C GLU A 111 30.72 -18.68 -26.01
N TYR A 112 31.55 -17.81 -25.42
CA TYR A 112 31.19 -17.07 -24.19
C TYR A 112 29.96 -16.17 -24.37
N VAL A 113 29.83 -15.49 -25.50
CA VAL A 113 28.65 -14.65 -25.78
C VAL A 113 27.40 -15.52 -25.92
N ARG A 114 27.51 -16.71 -26.51
CA ARG A 114 26.39 -17.64 -26.63
C ARG A 114 25.97 -18.17 -25.26
N ASP A 115 26.92 -18.61 -24.45
CA ASP A 115 26.67 -19.16 -23.11
C ASP A 115 26.07 -18.07 -22.19
N ALA A 116 26.59 -16.85 -22.24
CA ALA A 116 26.05 -15.72 -21.48
C ALA A 116 24.60 -15.38 -21.91
N ARG A 117 24.28 -15.49 -23.21
CA ARG A 117 22.91 -15.28 -23.70
C ARG A 117 21.96 -16.37 -23.23
N GLU A 118 22.39 -17.63 -23.28
CA GLU A 118 21.58 -18.75 -22.82
C GLU A 118 21.28 -18.65 -21.32
N GLU A 119 22.28 -18.29 -20.51
CA GLU A 119 22.10 -18.12 -19.07
C GLU A 119 21.19 -16.93 -18.74
N ALA A 120 21.33 -15.83 -19.47
CA ALA A 120 20.45 -14.67 -19.34
C ALA A 120 18.99 -15.00 -19.72
N GLU A 121 18.78 -15.78 -20.76
CA GLU A 121 17.44 -16.22 -21.20
C GLU A 121 16.79 -17.15 -20.16
N LYS A 122 17.56 -18.07 -19.57
CA LYS A 122 17.09 -18.91 -18.45
C LYS A 122 16.72 -18.07 -17.23
N LEU A 123 17.56 -17.10 -16.86
CA LEU A 123 17.27 -16.21 -15.75
C LEU A 123 16.01 -15.38 -16.01
N LEU A 124 15.86 -14.84 -17.21
CA LEU A 124 14.68 -14.09 -17.61
C LEU A 124 13.42 -14.94 -17.50
N THR A 125 13.45 -16.16 -18.05
CA THR A 125 12.32 -17.10 -17.98
C THR A 125 11.95 -17.41 -16.54
N ASN A 126 12.93 -17.76 -15.70
CA ASN A 126 12.70 -18.05 -14.28
C ASN A 126 12.14 -16.85 -13.51
N THR A 127 12.62 -15.63 -13.78
CA THR A 127 12.14 -14.42 -13.11
C THR A 127 10.72 -14.08 -13.53
N VAL A 128 10.39 -14.20 -14.82
CA VAL A 128 9.03 -14.01 -15.34
C VAL A 128 8.06 -15.02 -14.73
N GLU A 129 8.40 -16.32 -14.75
CA GLU A 129 7.57 -17.35 -14.12
C GLU A 129 7.34 -17.14 -12.62
N ARG A 130 8.36 -16.63 -11.91
CA ARG A 130 8.23 -16.32 -10.49
C ARG A 130 7.36 -15.09 -10.26
N ALA A 131 7.49 -14.06 -11.09
CA ALA A 131 6.65 -12.88 -11.04
C ALA A 131 5.18 -13.21 -11.33
N GLU A 132 4.91 -14.05 -12.35
CA GLU A 132 3.56 -14.51 -12.66
C GLU A 132 2.93 -15.30 -11.51
N ARG A 133 3.69 -16.20 -10.88
CA ARG A 133 3.22 -16.93 -9.69
C ARG A 133 2.88 -15.99 -8.54
N LEU A 134 3.75 -15.02 -8.25
CA LEU A 134 3.51 -14.04 -7.19
C LEU A 134 2.29 -13.16 -7.48
N LEU A 135 2.10 -12.73 -8.74
CA LEU A 135 0.93 -11.95 -9.15
C LEU A 135 -0.36 -12.77 -9.03
N SER A 136 -0.34 -14.03 -9.45
CA SER A 136 -1.49 -14.94 -9.30
C SER A 136 -1.85 -15.16 -7.83
N GLU A 137 -0.86 -15.38 -6.96
CA GLU A 137 -1.07 -15.56 -5.53
C GLU A 137 -1.61 -14.28 -4.88
N ALA A 138 -1.01 -13.13 -5.20
CA ALA A 138 -1.46 -11.83 -4.70
C ALA A 138 -2.89 -11.52 -5.16
N SER A 139 -3.22 -11.81 -6.42
CA SER A 139 -4.57 -11.63 -6.97
C SER A 139 -5.59 -12.53 -6.27
N LEU A 140 -5.25 -13.79 -6.02
CA LEU A 140 -6.12 -14.71 -5.30
C LEU A 140 -6.35 -14.24 -3.86
N ARG A 141 -5.28 -13.88 -3.14
CA ARG A 141 -5.37 -13.35 -1.78
C ARG A 141 -6.20 -12.07 -1.71
N ALA A 142 -6.01 -11.15 -2.66
CA ALA A 142 -6.79 -9.93 -2.75
C ALA A 142 -8.28 -10.22 -2.97
N SER A 143 -8.61 -11.15 -3.88
CA SER A 143 -9.99 -11.56 -4.13
C SER A 143 -10.65 -12.17 -2.89
N THR A 144 -9.92 -13.00 -2.14
CA THR A 144 -10.43 -13.57 -0.88
C THR A 144 -10.68 -12.49 0.16
N ILE A 145 -9.74 -11.58 0.35
CA ILE A 145 -9.88 -10.48 1.32
C ILE A 145 -11.07 -9.58 0.95
N ASP A 146 -11.27 -9.25 -0.32
CA ASP A 146 -12.43 -8.46 -0.77
C ASP A 146 -13.75 -9.19 -0.52
N SER A 147 -13.82 -10.48 -0.84
CA SER A 147 -15.00 -11.31 -0.56
C SER A 147 -15.31 -11.38 0.93
N ASP A 148 -14.29 -11.61 1.77
CA ASP A 148 -14.43 -11.67 3.22
C ASP A 148 -14.83 -10.32 3.83
N ALA A 149 -14.29 -9.21 3.30
CA ALA A 149 -14.67 -7.86 3.70
C ALA A 149 -16.14 -7.59 3.37
N ARG A 150 -16.58 -7.91 2.14
CA ARG A 150 -17.99 -7.78 1.73
C ARG A 150 -18.92 -8.63 2.57
N HIS A 151 -18.54 -9.87 2.88
CA HIS A 151 -19.34 -10.75 3.75
C HIS A 151 -19.42 -10.23 5.18
N ARG A 152 -18.32 -9.76 5.77
CA ARG A 152 -18.34 -9.14 7.11
C ARG A 152 -19.23 -7.90 7.12
N HIS A 153 -19.05 -7.00 6.15
CA HIS A 153 -19.86 -5.80 6.03
C HIS A 153 -21.35 -6.13 5.90
N ALA A 154 -21.73 -7.07 5.03
CA ALA A 154 -23.12 -7.50 4.89
C ALA A 154 -23.70 -8.07 6.19
N ARG A 155 -22.91 -8.85 6.95
CA ARG A 155 -23.34 -9.36 8.27
C ARG A 155 -23.57 -8.25 9.27
N GLU A 156 -22.66 -7.28 9.36
CA GLU A 156 -22.79 -6.13 10.28
C GLU A 156 -23.98 -5.26 9.90
N ILE A 157 -24.17 -4.96 8.62
CA ILE A 157 -25.32 -4.18 8.12
C ILE A 157 -26.64 -4.89 8.43
N ASN A 158 -26.72 -6.20 8.20
CA ASN A 158 -27.91 -6.98 8.52
C ASN A 158 -28.18 -7.00 10.04
N SER A 159 -27.13 -7.13 10.86
CA SER A 159 -27.22 -7.04 12.32
C SER A 159 -27.74 -5.68 12.78
N LEU A 160 -27.15 -4.58 12.28
CA LEU A 160 -27.57 -3.21 12.59
C LEU A 160 -29.01 -2.95 12.13
N THR A 161 -29.40 -3.47 10.96
CA THR A 161 -30.77 -3.36 10.46
C THR A 161 -31.75 -4.10 11.38
N GLY A 162 -31.37 -5.29 11.85
CA GLY A 162 -32.14 -6.06 12.83
C GLY A 162 -32.28 -5.33 14.18
N GLN A 163 -31.18 -4.79 14.71
CA GLN A 163 -31.18 -3.99 15.95
C GLN A 163 -32.04 -2.75 15.82
N ARG A 164 -31.91 -2.01 14.70
CA ARG A 164 -32.76 -0.85 14.41
C ARG A 164 -34.24 -1.24 14.37
N ALA A 165 -34.59 -2.36 13.73
CA ALA A 165 -35.97 -2.83 13.68
C ALA A 165 -36.50 -3.22 15.07
N ALA A 166 -35.68 -3.83 15.91
CA ALA A 166 -36.03 -4.15 17.29
C ALA A 166 -36.25 -2.90 18.14
N ALA A 167 -35.33 -1.93 18.07
CA ALA A 167 -35.46 -0.66 18.78
C ALA A 167 -36.71 0.13 18.35
N ILE A 168 -37.05 0.12 17.05
CA ILE A 168 -38.29 0.75 16.57
C ILE A 168 -39.52 0.05 17.15
N ARG A 169 -39.53 -1.29 17.25
CA ARG A 169 -40.65 -2.02 17.88
C ARG A 169 -40.79 -1.64 19.35
N GLU A 170 -39.69 -1.62 20.09
CA GLU A 170 -39.68 -1.23 21.51
C GLU A 170 -40.18 0.21 21.73
N ILE A 171 -39.77 1.16 20.87
CA ILE A 171 -40.27 2.54 20.92
C ILE A 171 -41.79 2.57 20.72
N ASN A 172 -42.33 1.81 19.77
CA ASN A 172 -43.76 1.77 19.50
C ASN A 172 -44.53 1.14 20.69
N GLU A 173 -44.01 0.06 21.26
CA GLU A 173 -44.58 -0.58 22.45
C GLU A 173 -44.62 0.39 23.65
N LEU A 174 -43.55 1.16 23.86
CA LEU A 174 -43.50 2.18 24.91
C LEU A 174 -44.47 3.35 24.65
N ASP A 175 -44.65 3.78 23.40
CA ASP A 175 -45.62 4.84 23.07
C ASP A 175 -47.06 4.36 23.31
N GLU A 176 -47.39 3.14 22.90
CA GLU A 176 -48.69 2.52 23.20
C GLU A 176 -48.93 2.39 24.70
N TYR A 177 -47.93 1.92 25.46
CA TYR A 177 -48.01 1.83 26.91
C TYR A 177 -48.23 3.20 27.56
N ALA A 178 -47.49 4.23 27.14
CA ALA A 178 -47.61 5.58 27.68
C ALA A 178 -48.98 6.20 27.38
N ARG A 179 -49.54 5.97 26.18
CA ARG A 179 -50.90 6.39 25.82
C ARG A 179 -51.94 5.68 26.69
N ALA A 180 -51.87 4.35 26.77
CA ALA A 180 -52.81 3.56 27.57
C ALA A 180 -52.78 3.94 29.06
N TYR A 181 -51.58 4.21 29.61
CA TYR A 181 -51.43 4.68 30.99
C TYR A 181 -52.07 6.05 31.21
N ARG A 182 -51.85 7.00 30.28
CA ARG A 182 -52.45 8.34 30.35
C ARG A 182 -53.97 8.30 30.28
N ASP A 183 -54.52 7.47 29.38
CA ASP A 183 -55.96 7.30 29.24
C ASP A 183 -56.57 6.71 30.52
N ARG A 184 -55.93 5.69 31.11
CA ARG A 184 -56.34 5.12 32.40
C ARG A 184 -56.31 6.13 33.53
N LEU A 185 -55.23 6.91 33.63
CA LEU A 185 -55.10 7.94 34.66
C LEU A 185 -56.20 9.01 34.50
N SER A 186 -56.46 9.44 33.26
CA SER A 186 -57.53 10.40 32.97
C SER A 186 -58.90 9.83 33.34
N GLN A 187 -59.19 8.58 32.99
CA GLN A 187 -60.45 7.93 33.35
C GLN A 187 -60.64 7.82 34.87
N LEU A 188 -59.59 7.45 35.61
CA LEU A 188 -59.62 7.39 37.08
C LEU A 188 -59.87 8.77 37.69
N MET A 189 -59.19 9.82 37.20
CA MET A 189 -59.40 11.19 37.67
C MET A 189 -60.82 11.67 37.37
N THR A 190 -61.32 11.44 36.16
CA THR A 190 -62.70 11.80 35.79
C THR A 190 -63.71 11.06 36.65
N ALA A 191 -63.57 9.75 36.85
CA ALA A 191 -64.47 8.97 37.70
C ALA A 191 -64.49 9.51 39.14
N ARG A 192 -63.31 9.83 39.71
CA ARG A 192 -63.21 10.37 41.07
C ARG A 192 -63.80 11.77 41.21
N LEU A 193 -63.68 12.61 40.17
CA LEU A 193 -64.31 13.94 40.15
C LEU A 193 -65.83 13.83 40.08
N THR A 194 -66.36 12.94 39.24
CA THR A 194 -67.81 12.71 39.14
C THR A 194 -68.38 12.21 40.47
N GLU A 195 -67.70 11.28 41.13
CA GLU A 195 -68.10 10.73 42.44
C GLU A 195 -68.12 11.80 43.55
N LEU A 196 -67.29 12.85 43.45
CA LEU A 196 -67.28 13.99 44.39
C LEU A 196 -68.31 15.09 44.06
N LEU A 197 -68.88 15.07 42.85
CA LEU A 197 -69.84 16.06 42.36
C LEU A 197 -71.29 15.55 42.39
N GLU A 198 -71.53 14.26 42.64
CA GLU A 198 -72.86 13.77 42.97
C GLU A 198 -73.21 14.07 44.44
N PRO A 199 -74.33 14.78 44.72
CA PRO A 199 -74.72 15.24 46.06
C PRO A 199 -75.35 14.16 46.95
#